data_AF-A0A1A6GF09-F1
#
_entry.id   AF-A0A1A6GF09-F1
#
_cell.length_a   1.000
_cell.length_b   1.000
_cell.length_c   1.000
_cell.angle_alpha   90.00
_cell.angle_beta   90.00
_cell.angle_gamma   90.00
#
_symmetry.space_group_name_H-M   'P 1'
#
loop_
_entity.id
_entity.type
_entity.pdbx_description
1 polymer ?
#
loop_
_entity_poly.entity_id
_entity_poly.type
_entity_poly.pdbx_seq_one_letter_code
_entity_poly.pdbx_strand_id
1 'polypeptide(L)'
;MAEGKASQITEIIISYKRTGLHPRIIAEGFDAAKTKALEVLEKIKVEKEMKREILLDVAKTSLRTKVHAELADVLTEAVVDSVLAIRRPGLPIDLFMVEIVEMRH
;
A
#
# COMPACT_ATOMS: atom_id res chain seq x y z
N MET A 1 3.46 -2.38 -11.49
CA MET A 1 4.01 -1.12 -10.93
C MET A 1 5.05 -1.32 -9.81
N ALA A 2 5.08 -2.43 -9.06
CA ALA A 2 6.12 -2.67 -8.04
C ALA A 2 7.49 -3.09 -8.62
N GLU A 3 7.51 -3.63 -9.84
CA GLU A 3 8.76 -4.10 -10.50
C GLU A 3 9.74 -2.96 -10.83
N GLY A 4 9.27 -1.73 -11.04
CA GLY A 4 10.12 -0.60 -11.41
C GLY A 4 11.04 -0.08 -10.30
N LYS A 5 10.65 -0.20 -9.02
CA LYS A 5 11.44 0.34 -7.89
C LYS A 5 12.56 -0.61 -7.46
N ALA A 6 12.33 -1.92 -7.52
CA ALA A 6 13.38 -2.90 -7.32
C ALA A 6 14.48 -2.77 -8.41
N SER A 7 14.10 -2.37 -9.64
CA SER A 7 15.05 -2.06 -10.71
C SER A 7 16.00 -0.93 -10.34
N GLN A 8 15.47 0.21 -9.84
CA GLN A 8 16.29 1.38 -9.52
C GLN A 8 17.28 1.13 -8.38
N ILE A 9 16.86 0.42 -7.32
CA ILE A 9 17.78 0.05 -6.22
C ILE A 9 18.89 -0.86 -6.76
N THR A 10 18.54 -1.81 -7.63
CA THR A 10 19.50 -2.73 -8.25
C THR A 10 20.49 -1.98 -9.14
N GLU A 11 20.04 -0.99 -9.91
CA GLU A 11 20.90 -0.12 -10.73
C GLU A 11 21.91 0.67 -9.88
N ILE A 12 21.46 1.22 -8.74
CA ILE A 12 22.33 1.92 -7.79
C ILE A 12 23.38 0.96 -7.21
N ILE A 13 22.98 -0.25 -6.81
CA ILE A 13 23.92 -1.27 -6.32
C ILE A 13 24.95 -1.62 -7.40
N ILE A 14 24.52 -1.80 -8.65
CA ILE A 14 25.42 -2.09 -9.78
C ILE A 14 26.40 -0.94 -9.99
N SER A 15 25.94 0.31 -9.89
CA SER A 15 26.78 1.50 -10.00
C SER A 15 27.89 1.53 -8.94
N TYR A 16 27.55 1.34 -7.66
CA TYR A 16 28.54 1.32 -6.57
C TYR A 16 29.50 0.12 -6.62
N LYS A 17 29.04 -1.03 -7.11
CA LYS A 17 29.96 -2.16 -7.38
C LYS A 17 30.99 -1.79 -8.46
N ARG A 18 30.59 -1.07 -9.51
CA ARG A 18 31.51 -0.61 -10.57
C ARG A 18 32.54 0.40 -10.07
N THR A 19 32.24 1.18 -9.03
CA THR A 19 33.20 2.08 -8.38
C THR A 19 34.14 1.36 -7.40
N GLY A 20 34.06 0.03 -7.27
CA GLY A 20 34.96 -0.77 -6.43
C GLY A 20 34.51 -0.93 -4.97
N LEU A 21 33.28 -0.54 -4.61
CA LEU A 21 32.77 -0.73 -3.25
C LEU A 21 32.45 -2.20 -2.99
N HIS A 22 32.91 -2.71 -1.85
CA HIS A 22 32.61 -4.08 -1.45
C HIS A 22 31.08 -4.23 -1.19
N PRO A 23 30.42 -5.29 -1.71
CA PRO A 23 28.96 -5.45 -1.60
C PRO A 23 28.40 -5.37 -0.17
N ARG A 24 29.22 -5.78 0.82
CA ARG A 24 28.86 -5.68 2.25
C ARG A 24 28.60 -4.25 2.71
N ILE A 25 29.44 -3.29 2.29
CA ILE A 25 29.29 -1.87 2.65
C ILE A 25 27.99 -1.31 2.06
N ILE A 26 27.67 -1.72 0.83
CA ILE A 26 26.43 -1.32 0.15
C ILE A 26 25.21 -1.85 0.93
N ALA A 27 25.22 -3.12 1.32
CA ALA A 27 24.14 -3.73 2.09
C ALA A 27 23.95 -3.03 3.45
N GLU A 28 25.02 -2.84 4.22
CA GLU A 28 25.00 -2.15 5.51
C GLU A 28 24.48 -0.70 5.37
N GLY A 29 24.85 0.00 4.30
CA GLY A 29 24.34 1.33 3.98
C GLY A 29 22.84 1.36 3.69
N PHE A 30 22.31 0.38 2.93
CA PHE A 30 20.88 0.28 2.67
C PHE A 30 20.06 -0.11 3.91
N ASP A 31 20.62 -0.95 4.80
CA ASP A 31 19.96 -1.29 6.06
C ASP A 31 19.86 -0.06 6.99
N ALA A 32 20.93 0.74 7.06
CA ALA A 32 20.90 2.01 7.78
C ALA A 32 19.89 3.00 7.16
N ALA A 33 19.89 3.12 5.82
CA ALA A 33 18.95 3.97 5.10
C ALA A 33 17.49 3.54 5.28
N LYS A 34 17.21 2.23 5.26
CA LYS A 34 15.88 1.65 5.52
C LYS A 34 15.39 2.03 6.91
N THR A 35 16.24 1.86 7.92
CA THR A 35 15.90 2.24 9.31
C THR A 35 15.55 3.72 9.39
N LYS A 36 16.36 4.58 8.77
CA LYS A 36 16.09 6.02 8.75
C LYS A 36 14.82 6.37 7.96
N ALA A 37 14.57 5.70 6.84
CA ALA A 37 13.37 5.91 6.04
C ALA A 37 12.11 5.57 6.84
N LEU A 38 12.12 4.48 7.62
CA LEU A 38 11.02 4.12 8.52
C LEU A 38 10.79 5.19 9.59
N GLU A 39 11.85 5.70 10.24
CA GLU A 39 11.72 6.81 11.19
C GLU A 39 11.09 8.07 10.57
N VAL A 40 11.41 8.35 9.30
CA VAL A 40 10.86 9.50 8.57
C VAL A 40 9.40 9.24 8.21
N LEU A 41 9.05 8.03 7.76
CA LEU A 41 7.66 7.66 7.48
C LEU A 41 6.78 7.77 8.73
N GLU A 42 7.30 7.38 9.90
CA GLU A 42 6.61 7.54 11.19
C GLU A 42 6.37 9.01 11.57
N LYS A 43 7.22 9.94 11.12
CA LYS A 43 7.05 11.38 11.35
C LYS A 43 6.09 12.04 10.36
N ILE A 44 5.98 11.48 9.15
CA ILE A 44 5.16 12.02 8.07
C ILE A 44 3.73 11.46 8.11
N LYS A 45 3.51 10.29 8.73
CA LYS A 45 2.18 9.69 8.82
C LYS A 45 1.19 10.68 9.43
N VAL A 46 0.01 10.75 8.83
CA VAL A 46 -1.07 11.61 9.31
C VAL A 46 -2.10 10.73 10.01
N GLU A 47 -2.23 10.88 11.31
CA GLU A 47 -3.27 10.20 12.08
C GLU A 47 -4.61 10.86 11.77
N LYS A 48 -5.57 10.05 11.32
CA LYS A 48 -6.94 10.48 11.04
C LYS A 48 -7.91 9.48 11.65
N GLU A 49 -9.03 9.99 12.14
CA GLU A 49 -10.17 9.15 12.51
C GLU A 49 -10.70 8.43 11.26
N MET A 50 -10.97 7.13 11.37
CA MET A 50 -11.52 6.33 10.28
C MET A 50 -13.00 6.63 10.04
N LYS A 51 -13.28 7.84 9.56
CA LYS A 51 -14.60 8.29 9.09
C LYS A 51 -14.87 7.74 7.69
N ARG A 52 -16.15 7.62 7.33
CA ARG A 52 -16.58 7.10 6.02
C ARG A 52 -15.92 7.82 4.85
N GLU A 53 -15.81 9.14 4.89
CA GLU A 53 -15.19 9.96 3.84
C GLU A 53 -13.74 9.55 3.54
N ILE A 54 -12.93 9.38 4.60
CA ILE A 54 -11.52 8.98 4.46
C ILE A 54 -11.41 7.56 3.91
N LEU A 55 -12.32 6.65 4.33
CA LEU A 55 -12.35 5.28 3.83
C LEU A 55 -12.71 5.24 2.33
N LEU A 56 -13.64 6.10 1.89
CA LEU A 56 -13.97 6.26 0.47
C LEU A 56 -12.75 6.72 -0.33
N ASP A 57 -12.03 7.75 0.15
CA ASP A 57 -10.83 8.24 -0.53
C ASP A 57 -9.73 7.17 -0.65
N VAL A 58 -9.54 6.36 0.40
CA VAL A 58 -8.57 5.26 0.41
C VAL A 58 -8.98 4.17 -0.58
N ALA A 59 -10.24 3.71 -0.54
CA ALA A 59 -10.74 2.69 -1.45
C ALA A 59 -10.68 3.16 -2.92
N LYS A 60 -11.06 4.41 -3.17
CA LYS A 60 -11.01 5.06 -4.49
C LYS A 60 -9.60 5.15 -5.05
N THR A 61 -8.62 5.52 -4.22
CA THR A 61 -7.20 5.60 -4.62
C THR A 61 -6.68 4.23 -5.05
N SER A 62 -7.08 3.16 -4.35
CA SER A 62 -6.73 1.79 -4.71
C SER A 62 -7.38 1.37 -6.04
N LEU A 63 -8.70 1.52 -6.16
CA LEU A 63 -9.49 1.02 -7.30
C LEU A 63 -9.21 1.75 -8.62
N ARG A 64 -8.98 3.06 -8.59
CA ARG A 64 -8.72 3.87 -9.80
C ARG A 64 -7.47 3.46 -10.59
N THR A 65 -6.54 2.76 -9.97
CA THR A 65 -5.33 2.25 -10.65
C THR A 65 -5.51 0.85 -11.25
N LYS A 66 -6.68 0.24 -11.07
CA LYS A 66 -6.95 -1.17 -11.41
C LYS A 66 -8.12 -1.35 -12.38
N VAL A 67 -9.11 -0.47 -12.30
CA VAL A 67 -10.31 -0.51 -13.15
C VAL A 67 -10.60 0.87 -13.72
N HIS A 68 -11.51 0.92 -14.70
CA HIS A 68 -11.98 2.20 -15.26
C HIS A 68 -12.61 3.07 -14.16
N ALA A 69 -12.42 4.39 -14.27
CA ALA A 69 -12.80 5.34 -13.22
C ALA A 69 -14.28 5.23 -12.83
N GLU A 70 -15.18 5.05 -13.81
CA GLU A 70 -16.62 4.90 -13.57
C GLU A 70 -16.93 3.66 -12.72
N LEU A 71 -16.34 2.51 -13.07
CA LEU A 71 -16.50 1.28 -12.31
C LEU A 71 -15.84 1.39 -10.92
N ALA A 72 -14.68 2.06 -10.82
CA ALA A 72 -14.01 2.30 -9.54
C ALA A 72 -14.90 3.08 -8.58
N ASP A 73 -15.60 4.12 -9.06
CA ASP A 73 -16.46 4.95 -8.22
C ASP A 73 -17.67 4.15 -7.70
N VAL A 74 -18.27 3.27 -8.52
CA VAL A 74 -19.36 2.36 -8.08
C VAL A 74 -18.87 1.34 -7.04
N LEU A 75 -17.73 0.69 -7.30
CA LEU A 75 -17.16 -0.31 -6.39
C LEU A 75 -16.69 0.29 -5.06
N THR A 76 -16.28 1.56 -5.05
CA THR A 76 -15.77 2.25 -3.86
C THR A 76 -16.81 2.27 -2.75
N GLU A 77 -18.07 2.59 -3.06
CA GLU A 77 -19.14 2.62 -2.07
C GLU A 77 -19.43 1.23 -1.50
N ALA A 78 -19.57 0.23 -2.38
CA ALA A 78 -19.83 -1.15 -1.98
C ALA A 78 -18.73 -1.72 -1.06
N VAL A 79 -17.46 -1.42 -1.34
CA VAL A 79 -16.33 -1.86 -0.50
C VAL A 79 -16.37 -1.22 0.87
N VAL A 80 -16.57 0.10 0.96
CA VAL A 80 -16.60 0.81 2.25
C VAL A 80 -17.77 0.36 3.10
N ASP A 81 -18.95 0.21 2.51
CA ASP A 81 -20.14 -0.20 3.24
C ASP A 81 -20.02 -1.66 3.73
N SER A 82 -19.44 -2.55 2.94
CA SER A 82 -19.15 -3.94 3.35
C SER A 82 -18.19 -3.99 4.55
N VAL A 83 -17.11 -3.20 4.53
CA VAL A 83 -16.12 -3.15 5.61
C VAL A 83 -16.72 -2.53 6.88
N LEU A 84 -17.59 -1.52 6.75
CA LEU A 84 -18.28 -0.92 7.89
C LEU A 84 -19.31 -1.88 8.50
N ALA A 85 -19.99 -2.69 7.68
CA ALA A 85 -20.99 -3.65 8.15
C ALA A 85 -20.41 -4.75 9.05
N ILE A 86 -19.18 -5.22 8.74
CA ILE A 86 -18.50 -6.28 9.51
C ILE A 86 -17.68 -5.74 10.68
N ARG A 87 -17.50 -4.41 10.79
CA ARG A 87 -16.65 -3.79 11.81
C ARG A 87 -17.28 -3.91 13.19
N ARG A 88 -16.55 -4.54 14.12
CA ARG A 88 -16.91 -4.62 15.54
C ARG A 88 -15.91 -3.79 16.38
N PRO A 89 -16.37 -2.90 17.28
CA PRO A 89 -15.47 -2.13 18.14
C PRO A 89 -14.54 -3.07 18.94
N GLY A 90 -13.24 -2.81 18.91
CA GLY A 90 -12.24 -3.57 19.67
C GLY A 90 -11.83 -4.92 19.08
N LEU A 91 -12.43 -5.37 17.99
CA LEU A 91 -11.99 -6.56 17.26
C LEU A 91 -11.34 -6.18 15.92
N PRO A 92 -10.36 -6.97 15.44
CA PRO A 92 -9.84 -6.81 14.09
C PRO A 92 -10.94 -7.10 13.06
N ILE A 93 -10.82 -6.49 11.89
CA ILE A 93 -11.74 -6.71 10.78
C ILE A 93 -11.51 -8.11 10.21
N ASP A 94 -12.58 -8.89 10.12
CA ASP A 94 -12.56 -10.23 9.55
C ASP A 94 -13.17 -10.22 8.14
N LEU A 95 -12.30 -10.33 7.12
CA LEU A 95 -12.72 -10.31 5.72
C LEU A 95 -13.45 -11.60 5.30
N PHE A 96 -13.42 -12.67 6.08
CA PHE A 96 -14.23 -13.87 5.81
C PHE A 96 -15.74 -13.61 5.99
N MET A 97 -16.11 -12.50 6.61
CA MET A 97 -17.51 -12.07 6.73
C MET A 97 -18.03 -11.35 5.47
N VAL A 98 -17.21 -11.17 4.43
CA VAL A 98 -17.60 -10.58 3.14
C VAL A 98 -17.31 -11.58 2.03
N GLU A 99 -18.37 -12.11 1.43
CA GLU A 99 -18.27 -13.04 0.29
C GLU A 99 -18.41 -12.28 -1.03
N ILE A 100 -17.52 -12.57 -1.98
CA ILE A 100 -17.60 -12.03 -3.34
C ILE A 100 -18.32 -13.06 -4.21
N VAL A 101 -19.51 -12.71 -4.69
CA VAL A 101 -20.30 -13.58 -5.56
C VAL A 101 -20.33 -13.01 -6.96
N GLU A 102 -19.87 -13.79 -7.94
CA GLU A 102 -20.01 -13.46 -9.35
C GLU A 102 -21.32 -14.06 -9.89
N MET A 103 -22.23 -13.21 -10.35
CA MET A 103 -23.44 -13.68 -11.01
C MET A 103 -23.13 -13.94 -12.49
N ARG A 104 -23.33 -15.18 -12.96
CA ARG A 104 -23.26 -15.51 -14.39
C ARG A 104 -24.53 -14.99 -15.07
N HIS A 105 -24.35 -14.23 -16.15
CA HIS A 105 -25.39 -13.92 -17.12
C HIS A 105 -25.20 -14.77 -18.37
#